data_AF-A0A1B3NB63-F1
#
_entry.id   AF-A0A1B3NB63-F1
#
_cell.length_a   1.000
_cell.length_b   1.000
_cell.length_c   1.000
_cell.angle_alpha   90.00
_cell.angle_beta   90.00
_cell.angle_gamma   90.00
#
_symmetry.space_group_name_H-M   'P 1'
#
loop_
_entity.id
_entity.type
_entity.pdbx_description
1 polymer ?
#
loop_
_entity_poly.entity_id
_entity_poly.type
_entity_poly.pdbx_seq_one_letter_code
_entity_poly.pdbx_strand_id
1 'polypeptide(L)' 'MRIRRQTVEHPFGTLKSWMGSTHFQMKTLKHVRTEASLHILAYNFKRLVAILGVPGMIAAIQT' A
#
# COMPACT_ATOMS: atom_id res chain seq x y z
N MET A 1 -20.11 -5.25 -1.80
CA MET A 1 -18.77 -5.04 -2.43
C MET A 1 -18.55 -3.66 -3.07
N ARG A 2 -19.59 -2.87 -3.40
CA ARG A 2 -19.45 -1.57 -4.08
C ARG A 2 -18.72 -0.49 -3.25
N ILE A 3 -19.07 -0.38 -1.96
CA ILE A 3 -18.47 0.61 -1.04
C ILE A 3 -16.96 0.39 -0.89
N ARG A 4 -16.53 -0.87 -0.71
CA ARG A 4 -15.09 -1.20 -0.60
C ARG A 4 -14.31 -0.76 -1.83
N ARG A 5 -14.84 -0.95 -3.04
CA ARG A 5 -14.19 -0.50 -4.29
C ARG A 5 -13.99 1.01 -4.31
N GLN A 6 -15.03 1.77 -3.99
CA GLN A 6 -14.97 3.24 -3.94
C GLN A 6 -13.97 3.74 -2.88
N THR A 7 -13.90 3.09 -1.72
CA THR A 7 -12.96 3.50 -0.65
C THR A 7 -11.49 3.19 -0.97
N VAL A 8 -11.21 2.16 -1.80
CA VAL A 8 -9.83 1.80 -2.17
C VAL A 8 -9.34 2.50 -3.43
N GLU A 9 -10.23 3.08 -4.24
CA GLU A 9 -9.88 3.85 -5.44
C GLU A 9 -8.95 5.01 -5.12
N HIS A 10 -9.24 5.78 -4.07
CA HIS A 10 -8.39 6.90 -3.68
C HIS A 10 -6.97 6.46 -3.25
N PRO A 11 -6.79 5.51 -2.31
CA PRO A 11 -5.49 4.90 -2.00
C PRO A 11 -4.73 4.41 -3.24
N PHE A 12 -5.43 3.75 -4.15
CA PHE A 12 -4.85 3.22 -5.37
C PHE A 12 -4.35 4.31 -6.32
N GLY A 13 -5.11 5.41 -6.45
CA GLY A 13 -4.71 6.60 -7.19
C GLY A 13 -3.47 7.27 -6.59
N THR A 14 -3.40 7.40 -5.26
CA THR A 14 -2.21 7.93 -4.57
C THR A 14 -0.98 7.06 -4.83
N LEU A 15 -1.13 5.75 -4.69
CA LEU A 15 -0.05 4.78 -4.84
C LEU A 15 0.49 4.79 -6.28
N LYS A 16 -0.39 4.88 -7.26
CA LYS A 16 -0.01 5.07 -8.67
C LYS A 16 0.70 6.40 -8.93
N SER A 17 0.21 7.49 -8.35
CA SER A 17 0.86 8.79 -8.51
C SER A 17 2.30 8.76 -7.97
N TRP A 18 2.52 8.13 -6.82
CA TRP A 18 3.84 8.03 -6.18
C TRP A 18 4.81 7.11 -6.91
N MET A 19 4.33 6.04 -7.54
CA MET A 19 5.17 5.11 -8.27
C MET A 19 5.72 5.69 -9.59
N GLY A 20 5.11 6.75 -10.16
CA GLY A 20 5.60 7.46 -11.36
C GLY A 20 5.48 6.64 -12.66
N SER A 21 5.43 7.24 -13.85
CA SER A 21 4.98 6.58 -15.12
C SER A 21 5.66 5.25 -15.52
N THR A 22 6.82 4.90 -14.96
CA THR A 22 7.53 3.62 -15.13
C THR A 22 7.31 2.70 -13.92
N HIS A 23 6.11 2.11 -13.80
CA HIS A 23 5.64 1.59 -12.50
C HIS A 23 6.25 0.29 -11.98
N PHE A 24 6.84 -0.55 -12.82
CA PHE A 24 7.38 -1.82 -12.34
C PHE A 24 8.77 -2.04 -12.89
N GLN A 25 9.71 -2.27 -11.98
CA GLN A 25 11.10 -2.61 -12.32
C GLN A 25 11.21 -4.08 -12.71
N MET A 26 10.32 -4.92 -12.18
CA MET A 26 10.34 -6.35 -12.42
C MET A 26 9.66 -6.76 -13.73
N LYS A 27 10.13 -7.89 -14.27
CA LYS A 27 9.52 -8.57 -15.43
C LYS A 27 8.79 -9.83 -14.98
N THR A 28 7.78 -10.24 -15.76
CA THR A 28 6.86 -11.37 -15.51
C THR A 28 5.84 -11.11 -14.39
N LEU A 29 4.64 -11.68 -14.53
CA LEU A 29 3.53 -11.45 -13.59
C LEU A 29 3.86 -11.90 -12.16
N LYS A 30 4.66 -12.95 -11.99
CA LYS A 30 5.05 -13.45 -10.66
C LYS A 30 5.79 -12.38 -9.87
N HIS A 31 6.83 -11.78 -10.45
CA HIS A 31 7.64 -10.78 -9.77
C HIS A 31 6.93 -9.43 -9.65
N VAL A 32 6.19 -9.02 -10.68
CA VAL A 32 5.39 -7.78 -10.65
C VAL A 32 4.33 -7.82 -9.54
N ARG A 33 3.70 -8.98 -9.30
CA ARG A 33 2.76 -9.14 -8.17
C ARG A 33 3.44 -8.95 -6.83
N THR A 34 4.67 -9.45 -6.67
CA THR A 34 5.46 -9.24 -5.46
C THR A 34 5.80 -7.76 -5.27
N GLU A 35 6.27 -7.09 -6.32
CA GLU A 35 6.59 -5.65 -6.29
C GLU A 35 5.36 -4.80 -5.93
N ALA A 36 4.22 -5.07 -6.57
CA ALA A 36 2.95 -4.41 -6.26
C ALA A 36 2.54 -4.62 -4.79
N SER A 37 2.72 -5.84 -4.27
CA SER A 37 2.38 -6.18 -2.88
C SER A 37 3.26 -5.40 -1.89
N LEU A 38 4.55 -5.23 -2.18
CA LEU A 38 5.46 -4.43 -1.35
C LEU A 38 5.08 -2.94 -1.33
N HIS A 39 4.72 -2.36 -2.47
CA HIS A 39 4.25 -0.97 -2.50
C HIS A 39 2.97 -0.76 -1.68
N ILE A 40 2.01 -1.69 -1.79
CA ILE A 40 0.77 -1.66 -1.00
C ILE A 40 1.08 -1.79 0.49
N LEU A 41 1.98 -2.70 0.86
CA LEU A 41 2.40 -2.88 2.25
C LEU A 41 3.03 -1.60 2.82
N ALA A 42 3.95 -0.99 2.08
CA ALA A 42 4.60 0.26 2.49
C ALA A 42 3.58 1.41 2.66
N TYR A 43 2.62 1.53 1.74
CA TYR A 43 1.55 2.52 1.86
C TYR A 43 0.69 2.27 3.10
N ASN A 44 0.34 1.02 3.38
CA ASN A 44 -0.45 0.65 4.55
C ASN A 44 0.29 0.99 5.85
N PHE A 45 1.59 0.72 5.95
CA PHE A 45 2.39 1.13 7.12
C PHE A 45 2.43 2.65 7.28
N LYS A 46 2.63 3.39 6.19
CA LYS A 46 2.59 4.87 6.23
C LYS A 46 1.25 5.38 6.74
N ARG A 47 0.14 4.77 6.31
CA ARG A 47 -1.20 5.11 6.83
C ARG A 47 -1.41 4.70 8.28
N LEU A 48 -0.91 3.53 8.67
CA LEU A 48 -1.01 3.03 10.03
C LEU A 48 -0.29 3.98 11.01
N VAL A 49 0.92 4.43 10.67
CA VAL A 49 1.67 5.45 11.42
C VAL A 49 0.91 6.78 11.46
N ALA A 50 0.30 7.20 10.35
CA ALA A 50 -0.48 8.45 10.33
C ALA A 50 -1.74 8.41 11.22
N ILE A 51 -2.34 7.23 11.42
CA ILE A 51 -3.57 7.05 12.21
C ILE A 51 -3.25 6.77 13.69
N LEU A 52 -2.31 5.86 13.97
CA LEU A 52 -2.03 5.37 15.33
C LEU A 52 -0.76 5.95 15.96
N GLY A 53 0.09 6.62 15.16
CA GLY A 53 1.46 6.93 15.54
C GLY A 53 2.36 5.69 15.58
N VAL A 54 3.66 5.92 15.71
CA VAL A 54 4.66 4.82 15.80
C VAL A 54 4.44 3.91 17.02
N PRO A 55 4.20 4.43 18.25
CA PRO A 55 3.99 3.58 19.41
C PRO A 55 2.74 2.69 19.30
N GLY A 56 1.63 3.26 18.81
CA GLY A 56 0.38 2.53 18.61
C GLY A 56 0.50 1.45 17.53
N MET A 57 1.26 1.72 16.46
CA MET A 57 1.58 0.72 15.46
C MET A 57 2.36 -0.47 16.04
N ILE A 58 3.42 -0.21 16.82
CA ILE A 58 4.25 -1.28 17.40
C ILE A 58 3.42 -2.16 18.33
N ALA A 59 2.60 -1.56 19.20
CA ALA A 59 1.72 -2.29 20.09
C ALA A 59 0.73 -3.18 19.33
N ALA A 60 0.16 -2.70 18.23
CA ALA A 60 -0.80 -3.44 17.41
C ALA A 60 -0.18 -4.62 16.61
N ILE A 61 1.13 -4.64 16.41
CA ILE A 61 1.85 -5.72 15.70
C ILE A 61 2.34 -6.81 16.67
N GLN A 62 2.59 -6.43 17.93
CA GLN A 62 3.10 -7.34 18.96
C GLN A 62 2.03 -8.28 19.54
N THR A 63 0.75 -8.06 19.24
CA THR A 63 -0.39 -8.92 19.59
C THR A 63 -0.63 -10.00 18.56
#